data_AF-A0A4V0XPL0-F1
#
_entry.id   AF-A0A4V0XPL0-F1
#
_cell.length_a   1.000
_cell.length_b   1.000
_cell.length_c   1.000
_cell.angle_alpha   90.00
_cell.angle_beta   90.00
_cell.angle_gamma   90.00
#
_symmetry.space_group_name_H-M   'P 1'
#
loop_
_entity.id
_entity.type
_entity.pdbx_description
1 polymer ?
#
loop_
_entity_poly.entity_id
_entity_poly.type
_entity_poly.pdbx_seq_one_letter_code
_entity_poly.pdbx_strand_id
1 'polypeptide(L)'
;MLDLATGKVLGQGKGLQPANGGYRQVIEDLVLVRVDGSLGGIPCGFYEIAADGSVVALNAEEWHPPFGGGTTSDHHPIFYPLVEGRIFMRQQDGIYRWDVRKTSP
;
A
#
# COMPACT_ATOMS: atom_id res chain seq x y z
N MET A 1 7.03 11.05 -8.95
CA MET A 1 8.37 10.67 -9.42
C MET A 1 9.30 11.87 -9.33
N LEU A 2 10.46 11.67 -8.69
CA LEU A 2 11.49 12.69 -8.51
C LEU A 2 12.77 12.17 -9.17
N ASP A 3 13.38 12.98 -10.00
CA ASP A 3 14.77 12.76 -10.42
C ASP A 3 15.67 13.07 -9.22
N LEU A 4 16.35 12.04 -8.69
CA LEU A 4 17.20 12.20 -7.50
C LEU A 4 18.48 13.00 -7.79
N ALA A 5 18.96 13.00 -9.04
CA ALA A 5 20.16 13.73 -9.42
C ALA A 5 19.87 15.23 -9.56
N THR A 6 18.71 15.58 -10.13
CA THR A 6 18.37 16.99 -10.42
C THR A 6 17.37 17.60 -9.44
N GLY A 7 16.71 16.79 -8.61
CA GLY A 7 15.59 17.22 -7.77
C GLY A 7 14.33 17.59 -8.56
N LYS A 8 14.29 17.32 -9.87
CA LYS A 8 13.15 17.67 -10.72
C LYS A 8 12.00 16.70 -10.47
N VAL A 9 10.79 17.24 -10.25
CA VAL A 9 9.57 16.43 -10.25
C VAL A 9 9.26 16.01 -11.68
N LEU A 10 9.33 14.70 -11.95
CA LEU A 10 9.05 14.10 -13.25
C LEU A 10 7.58 13.72 -13.42
N GLY A 11 6.85 13.54 -12.31
CA GLY A 11 5.44 13.18 -12.33
C GLY A 11 4.80 13.21 -10.95
N GLN A 12 3.49 13.41 -10.90
CA GLN A 12 2.71 13.43 -9.66
C GLN A 12 1.36 12.74 -9.90
N GLY A 13 0.96 11.91 -8.95
CA GLY A 13 -0.36 11.28 -8.91
C GLY A 13 -1.17 11.77 -7.71
N LYS A 14 -2.50 11.61 -7.81
CA LYS A 14 -3.41 11.72 -6.66
C LYS A 14 -3.84 10.31 -6.24
N GLY A 15 -4.05 10.12 -4.95
CA GLY A 15 -4.46 8.83 -4.38
C GLY A 15 -4.71 8.96 -2.88
N LEU A 16 -4.90 7.83 -2.21
CA LEU A 16 -4.99 7.74 -0.76
C LEU A 16 -3.76 8.40 -0.12
N GLN A 17 -3.97 8.98 1.04
CA GLN A 17 -2.94 9.68 1.79
C GLN A 17 -2.75 9.00 3.14
N PRO A 18 -1.51 8.78 3.58
CA PRO A 18 -1.29 8.33 4.95
C PRO A 18 -1.79 9.41 5.91
N ALA A 19 -2.47 8.99 6.98
CA ALA A 19 -2.83 9.84 8.11
C ALA A 19 -1.91 9.51 9.31
N ASN A 20 -2.33 9.76 10.55
CA ASN A 20 -1.45 9.81 11.72
C ASN A 20 -0.59 8.53 11.92
N GLY A 21 -1.19 7.35 11.77
CA GLY A 21 -0.50 6.05 11.78
C GLY A 21 -0.34 5.39 10.41
N GLY A 22 -0.62 6.12 9.33
CA GLY A 22 -0.45 5.64 7.96
C GLY A 22 0.99 5.75 7.47
N TYR A 23 1.32 5.03 6.41
CA TYR A 23 2.61 5.18 5.74
C TYR A 23 2.52 4.92 4.23
N ARG A 24 3.58 5.31 3.52
CA ARG A 24 3.82 4.88 2.15
C ARG A 24 5.04 3.97 2.12
N GLN A 25 4.94 2.89 1.35
CA GLN A 25 6.03 1.97 1.11
C GLN A 25 6.20 1.82 -0.39
N VAL A 26 7.42 2.03 -0.87
CA VAL A 26 7.78 1.95 -2.29
C VAL A 26 8.76 0.81 -2.46
N ILE A 27 8.45 -0.13 -3.34
CA ILE A 27 9.30 -1.28 -3.66
C ILE A 27 9.16 -1.56 -5.14
N GLU A 28 10.29 -1.56 -5.86
CA GLU A 28 10.32 -1.62 -7.32
C GLU A 28 9.46 -0.48 -7.92
N ASP A 29 8.51 -0.81 -8.78
CA ASP A 29 7.53 0.07 -9.39
C ASP A 29 6.21 0.14 -8.60
N LEU A 30 6.10 -0.54 -7.46
CA LEU A 30 4.87 -0.58 -6.66
C LEU A 30 4.93 0.36 -5.46
N VAL A 31 3.80 1.01 -5.21
CA VAL A 31 3.56 1.85 -4.04
C VAL A 31 2.37 1.33 -3.28
N LEU A 32 2.59 0.95 -2.02
CA LEU A 32 1.55 0.77 -1.03
C LEU A 32 1.34 2.07 -0.27
N VAL A 33 0.10 2.52 -0.17
CA VAL A 33 -0.32 3.53 0.79
C VAL A 33 -1.24 2.86 1.80
N ARG A 34 -0.80 2.76 3.04
CA ARG A 34 -1.67 2.38 4.16
C ARG A 34 -2.19 3.65 4.82
N VAL A 35 -3.50 3.79 4.88
CA VAL A 35 -4.18 4.85 5.63
C VAL A 35 -4.15 4.49 7.12
N ASP A 36 -4.34 5.49 7.97
CA ASP A 36 -4.49 5.27 9.40
C ASP A 36 -5.66 4.33 9.69
N GLY A 37 -5.40 3.30 10.49
CA GLY A 37 -6.36 2.26 10.83
C GLY A 37 -6.77 2.21 12.29
N SER A 38 -6.48 3.27 13.06
CA SER A 38 -6.71 3.32 14.52
C SER A 38 -8.17 3.14 14.99
N LEU A 39 -9.16 2.94 14.10
CA LEU A 39 -10.58 2.81 14.45
C LEU A 39 -11.33 1.75 13.61
N GLY A 40 -10.75 0.55 13.47
CA GLY A 40 -11.51 -0.64 13.05
C GLY A 40 -11.34 -1.11 11.60
N GLY A 41 -10.52 -0.44 10.79
CA GLY A 41 -10.17 -0.90 9.43
C GLY A 41 -8.80 -0.39 9.00
N ILE A 42 -8.15 -1.05 8.05
CA ILE A 42 -6.82 -0.65 7.54
C ILE A 42 -6.94 -0.45 6.02
N PRO A 43 -7.40 0.73 5.59
CA PRO A 43 -7.56 1.02 4.18
C PRO A 43 -6.18 1.09 3.52
N CYS A 44 -6.05 0.44 2.37
CA CYS A 44 -4.83 0.40 1.59
C CYS A 44 -5.11 0.77 0.13
N GLY A 45 -4.21 1.57 -0.43
CA GLY A 45 -4.12 1.88 -1.85
C GLY A 45 -2.89 1.23 -2.44
N PHE A 46 -3.06 0.57 -3.57
CA PHE A 46 -1.98 -0.02 -4.35
C PHE A 46 -1.84 0.76 -5.65
N TYR A 47 -0.62 1.19 -5.93
CA TYR A 47 -0.30 1.92 -7.14
C TYR A 47 0.89 1.30 -7.83
N GLU A 48 0.87 1.31 -9.15
CA GLU A 48 1.99 0.98 -10.01
C GLU A 48 2.51 2.25 -10.66
N ILE A 49 3.83 2.38 -10.73
CA ILE A 49 4.53 3.45 -11.44
C ILE A 49 4.94 2.89 -12.79
N ALA A 50 4.21 3.25 -13.83
CA ALA A 50 4.52 2.80 -15.18
C ALA A 50 5.90 3.31 -15.64
N ALA A 51 6.46 2.69 -16.68
CA ALA A 51 7.77 3.05 -17.22
C ALA A 51 7.88 4.51 -17.70
N ASP A 52 6.75 5.14 -18.05
CA ASP A 52 6.66 6.55 -18.42
C ASP A 52 6.53 7.50 -17.21
N GLY A 53 6.52 6.95 -15.99
CA GLY A 53 6.38 7.67 -14.73
C GLY A 53 4.94 7.98 -14.32
N SER A 54 3.94 7.55 -15.10
CA SER A 54 2.53 7.68 -14.71
C SER A 54 2.19 6.77 -13.53
N VAL A 55 1.25 7.22 -12.69
CA VAL A 55 0.79 6.47 -11.51
C VAL A 55 -0.55 5.84 -11.82
N VAL A 56 -0.61 4.52 -11.78
CA VAL A 56 -1.82 3.72 -12.04
C VAL A 56 -2.33 3.13 -10.74
N ALA A 57 -3.59 3.35 -10.40
CA ALA A 57 -4.22 2.68 -9.26
C ALA A 57 -4.55 1.23 -9.63
N LEU A 58 -4.09 0.27 -8.82
CA LEU A 58 -4.34 -1.15 -9.03
C LEU A 58 -5.68 -1.59 -8.40
N ASN A 59 -6.21 -0.81 -7.46
CA ASN A 59 -7.53 -0.98 -6.89
C ASN A 59 -8.39 0.28 -7.10
N ALA A 60 -9.62 0.08 -7.57
CA ALA A 60 -10.56 1.16 -7.85
C ALA A 60 -11.09 1.83 -6.57
N GLU A 61 -11.27 1.04 -5.51
CA GLU A 61 -11.64 1.46 -4.16
C GLU A 61 -10.55 1.07 -3.17
N GLU A 62 -10.56 1.65 -1.97
CA GLU A 62 -9.63 1.24 -0.91
C GLU A 62 -9.75 -0.25 -0.60
N TRP A 63 -8.62 -0.94 -0.58
CA TRP A 63 -8.57 -2.36 -0.24
C TRP A 63 -8.38 -2.51 1.27
N HIS A 64 -9.14 -3.41 1.87
CA HIS A 64 -8.99 -3.78 3.28
C HIS A 64 -8.53 -5.23 3.36
N PRO A 65 -7.62 -5.58 4.29
CA PRO A 65 -7.24 -6.96 4.51
C PRO A 65 -8.49 -7.77 4.92
N PRO A 66 -8.86 -8.84 4.19
CA PRO A 66 -10.05 -9.62 4.50
C PRO A 66 -10.04 -10.24 5.90
N PHE A 67 -8.83 -10.51 6.42
CA PHE A 67 -8.59 -11.05 7.75
C PHE A 67 -7.53 -10.22 8.45
N GLY A 68 -7.67 -10.01 9.76
CA GLY A 68 -6.68 -9.29 10.57
C GLY A 68 -6.52 -7.80 10.23
N GLY A 69 -7.35 -7.27 9.34
CA GLY A 69 -7.38 -5.85 8.95
C GLY A 69 -8.08 -4.93 9.97
N GLY A 70 -8.69 -5.49 11.01
CA GLY A 70 -9.36 -4.74 12.07
C GLY A 70 -8.50 -4.70 13.33
N THR A 71 -8.29 -3.50 13.87
CA THR A 71 -7.71 -3.31 15.20
C THR A 71 -8.60 -2.36 15.99
N THR A 72 -8.73 -2.61 17.30
CA THR A 72 -9.40 -1.71 18.26
C THR A 72 -8.42 -0.78 18.97
N SER A 73 -7.16 -0.70 18.50
CA SER A 73 -6.05 0.01 19.12
C SER A 73 -5.13 0.61 18.06
N ASP A 74 -4.30 1.59 18.44
CA ASP A 74 -3.27 2.22 17.60
C ASP A 74 -2.14 1.26 17.15
N HIS A 75 -2.19 0.00 17.56
CA HIS A 75 -1.24 -1.02 17.14
C HIS A 75 -1.70 -1.64 15.82
N HIS A 76 -0.92 -1.41 14.76
CA HIS A 76 -1.26 -1.86 13.42
C HIS A 76 -0.42 -3.08 13.02
N PRO A 77 -0.98 -4.05 12.29
CA PRO A 77 -0.19 -5.13 11.70
C PRO A 77 0.90 -4.55 10.81
N ILE A 78 2.12 -5.07 10.97
CA ILE A 78 3.24 -4.73 10.10
C ILE A 78 3.02 -5.46 8.79
N PHE A 79 2.82 -4.71 7.70
CA PHE A 79 2.96 -5.30 6.38
C PHE A 79 4.44 -5.42 6.08
N TYR A 80 4.87 -6.63 5.78
CA TYR A 80 6.21 -6.86 5.26
C TYR A 80 6.30 -6.34 3.83
N PRO A 81 7.53 -6.08 3.34
CA PRO A 81 7.76 -5.60 2.00
C PRO A 81 6.95 -6.36 0.94
N LEU A 82 6.38 -5.60 0.01
CA LEU A 82 5.93 -6.12 -1.27
C LEU A 82 7.11 -6.83 -1.95
N VAL A 83 6.97 -8.11 -2.27
CA VAL A 83 7.98 -8.84 -3.06
C VAL A 83 7.26 -9.45 -4.25
N GLU A 84 7.75 -9.12 -5.46
CA GLU A 84 7.17 -9.58 -6.73
C GLU A 84 5.66 -9.32 -6.80
N GLY A 85 5.20 -8.13 -6.40
CA GLY A 85 3.79 -7.76 -6.39
C GLY A 85 2.92 -8.46 -5.34
N ARG A 86 3.52 -9.01 -4.28
CA ARG A 86 2.78 -9.67 -3.19
C ARG A 86 3.01 -8.99 -1.86
N ILE A 87 1.94 -8.70 -1.14
CA ILE A 87 1.98 -8.20 0.23
C ILE A 87 1.88 -9.35 1.22
N PHE A 88 2.63 -9.24 2.31
CA PHE A 88 2.58 -10.19 3.42
C PHE A 88 2.18 -9.48 4.71
N MET A 89 1.27 -10.07 5.47
CA MET A 89 0.84 -9.54 6.76
C MET A 89 1.04 -10.58 7.85
N ARG A 90 1.84 -10.26 8.86
CA ARG A 90 1.93 -11.09 10.08
C ARG A 90 0.74 -10.83 10.96
N GLN A 91 0.08 -11.91 11.37
CA GLN A 91 -0.90 -11.92 12.46
C GLN A 91 -0.43 -12.91 13.54
N GLN A 92 -1.19 -13.05 14.62
CA GLN A 92 -0.86 -14.00 15.69
C GLN A 92 -0.77 -15.45 15.17
N ASP A 93 -1.72 -15.85 14.33
CA ASP A 93 -1.93 -17.22 13.85
C ASP A 93 -1.16 -17.57 12.58
N GLY A 94 -0.62 -16.60 11.86
CA GLY A 94 0.14 -16.89 10.65
C GLY A 94 0.70 -15.68 9.90
N ILE A 95 1.17 -15.95 8.69
CA ILE A 95 1.52 -14.93 7.69
C ILE A 95 0.56 -15.11 6.53
N TYR A 96 -0.17 -14.05 6.21
CA TYR A 96 -1.10 -14.00 5.10
C TYR A 96 -0.44 -13.33 3.90
N ARG A 97 -0.82 -13.73 2.69
CA ARG A 97 -0.23 -13.24 1.44
C ARG A 97 -1.30 -12.95 0.39
N TRP A 98 -1.21 -11.79 -0.24
CA TRP A 98 -2.06 -11.42 -1.39
C TRP A 98 -1.21 -10.90 -2.56
N ASP A 99 -1.56 -11.27 -3.79
CA ASP A 99 -0.97 -10.70 -5.01
C ASP A 99 -1.79 -9.47 -5.42
N VAL A 100 -1.21 -8.28 -5.26
CA VAL A 100 -1.96 -7.01 -5.38
C VAL A 100 -2.20 -6.60 -6.83
N ARG A 101 -1.61 -7.32 -7.79
CA ARG A 101 -1.87 -7.15 -9.23
C ARG A 101 -3.10 -7.93 -9.69
N LYS A 102 -3.56 -8.88 -8.87
CA LYS A 102 -4.77 -9.65 -9.17
C LYS A 102 -5.97 -8.92 -8.58
N THR A 103 -6.75 -8.32 -9.45
CA THR A 103 -7.93 -7.52 -9.09
C THR A 103 -9.20 -8.36 -8.85
N SER A 104 -9.11 -9.69 -8.97
CA SER A 104 -10.20 -10.63 -8.67
C SER A 104 -9.75 -11.67 -7.64
N PRO A 105 -10.66 -12.10 -6.72
CA PRO A 105 -10.44 -13.20 -5.78
C PRO A 105 -9.98 -14.51 -6.43
#